data_AF-A0A2V5S4T6-F1
#
_entry.id   AF-A0A2V5S4T6-F1
#
_cell.length_a   1.000
_cell.length_b   1.000
_cell.length_c   1.000
_cell.angle_alpha   90.00
_cell.angle_beta   90.00
_cell.angle_gamma   90.00
#
_symmetry.space_group_name_H-M   'P 1'
#
loop_
_entity.id
_entity.type
_entity.pdbx_description
1 polymer ?
#
loop_
_entity_poly.entity_id
_entity_poly.type
_entity_poly.pdbx_seq_one_letter_code
_entity_poly.pdbx_strand_id
1 'polypeptide(L)' 'LPGEMQTTITLKPVSCGTELNIVQEGVPAVIPAEACYLGWQESLILLAKLVEAEIPD' A
#
# COMPACT_ATOMS: atom_id res chain seq x y z
N LEU A 1 -12.17 7.46 18.08
CA LEU A 1 -11.92 6.30 18.97
C LEU A 1 -10.42 6.04 18.99
N PRO A 2 -9.75 5.80 20.12
CA PRO A 2 -8.42 5.22 20.08
C PRO A 2 -8.57 3.80 19.52
N GLY A 3 -8.36 3.60 18.22
CA GLY A 3 -8.51 2.28 17.58
C GLY A 3 -9.10 2.25 16.18
N GLU A 4 -9.48 3.38 15.58
CA GLU A 4 -9.85 3.41 14.16
C GLU A 4 -8.66 3.89 13.33
N MET A 5 -8.18 3.02 12.43
CA MET A 5 -7.17 3.37 11.44
C MET A 5 -7.86 3.74 10.14
N GLN A 6 -7.37 4.78 9.48
CA GLN A 6 -7.83 5.17 8.15
C GLN A 6 -6.69 5.00 7.16
N THR A 7 -6.92 4.23 6.10
CA THR A 7 -5.97 4.08 4.99
C THR A 7 -6.57 4.69 3.75
N THR A 8 -5.94 5.75 3.25
CA THR A 8 -6.32 6.41 2.00
C THR A 8 -5.37 5.95 0.90
N ILE A 9 -5.94 5.36 -0.16
CA ILE A 9 -5.20 4.93 -1.35
C ILE A 9 -5.60 5.84 -2.52
N THR A 10 -4.61 6.50 -3.12
CA THR A 10 -4.80 7.34 -4.30
C THR A 10 -4.13 6.69 -5.50
N LEU A 11 -4.91 6.47 -6.56
CA LEU A 11 -4.46 5.91 -7.83
C LEU A 11 -4.59 6.97 -8.91
N LYS A 12 -3.56 7.12 -9.73
CA LYS A 12 -3.55 8.08 -10.83
C LYS A 12 -2.96 7.45 -12.09
N PRO A 13 -3.65 7.52 -13.25
CA PRO A 13 -3.11 7.01 -14.49
C PRO A 13 -1.88 7.82 -14.92
N VAL A 14 -0.86 7.12 -15.40
CA VAL A 14 0.37 7.69 -15.98
C VAL A 14 0.73 6.91 -17.26
N SER A 15 1.66 7.43 -18.06
CA SER A 15 1.97 6.86 -19.38
C SER A 15 2.44 5.41 -19.37
N CYS A 16 3.04 4.95 -18.27
CA CYS A 16 3.57 3.60 -18.11
C CYS A 16 2.79 2.74 -17.11
N GLY A 17 1.62 3.18 -16.64
CA GLY A 17 0.84 2.43 -15.65
C GLY A 17 0.03 3.32 -14.73
N THR A 18 0.07 3.03 -13.43
CA THR A 18 -0.67 3.77 -12.39
C THR A 18 0.27 4.20 -11.27
N GLU A 19 0.30 5.50 -10.98
CA GLU A 19 0.94 6.05 -9.79
C GLU A 19 0.08 5.69 -8.55
N LEU A 20 0.71 5.15 -7.52
CA LEU A 20 0.07 4.70 -6.27
C LEU A 20 0.65 5.50 -5.09
N ASN A 21 -0.23 6.19 -4.36
CA ASN A 21 0.11 6.85 -3.09
C ASN A 21 -0.76 6.28 -1.97
N ILE A 22 -0.15 5.96 -0.82
CA ILE A 22 -0.85 5.38 0.34
C ILE A 22 -0.53 6.23 1.57
N VAL A 23 -1.57 6.62 2.29
CA VAL A 23 -1.47 7.30 3.59
C VAL A 23 -2.24 6.48 4.61
N GLN A 24 -1.58 6.09 5.70
CA GLN A 24 -2.21 5.36 6.81
C GLN A 24 -2.16 6.22 8.07
N GLU A 25 -3.33 6.64 8.55
CA GLU A 25 -3.53 7.50 9.71
C GLU A 25 -4.12 6.72 10.88
N GLY A 26 -3.94 7.26 12.09
CA GLY A 26 -4.48 6.65 13.29
C GLY A 26 -3.79 5.35 13.72
N VAL A 27 -2.57 5.08 13.21
CA VAL A 27 -1.76 3.93 13.66
C VAL A 27 -1.54 4.03 15.17
N PRO A 28 -1.96 3.03 15.96
CA PRO A 28 -1.79 3.06 17.41
C PRO A 28 -0.32 3.18 17.81
N ALA A 29 -0.02 4.02 18.81
CA ALA A 29 1.36 4.25 19.27
C ALA A 29 2.09 3.00 19.80
N VAL A 30 1.35 1.94 20.14
CA VAL A 30 1.91 0.63 20.52
C VAL A 30 2.50 -0.13 19.31
N ILE A 31 2.08 0.22 18.09
CA ILE A 31 2.61 -0.35 16.86
C ILE A 31 3.77 0.52 16.38
N PRO A 32 5.01 -0.01 16.29
CA PRO A 32 6.12 0.71 15.70
C PRO A 32 5.84 1.03 14.23
N ALA A 33 6.09 2.27 13.82
CA ALA A 33 5.85 2.70 12.43
C ALA A 33 6.67 1.85 11.43
N GLU A 34 7.87 1.43 11.82
CA GLU A 34 8.76 0.58 11.03
C GLU A 34 8.13 -0.78 10.72
N ALA A 35 7.34 -1.33 11.65
CA ALA A 35 6.63 -2.58 11.44
C ALA A 35 5.50 -2.41 10.41
N CYS A 36 4.78 -1.29 10.44
CA CYS A 36 3.79 -0.94 9.42
C CYS A 36 4.45 -0.78 8.04
N TYR A 37 5.59 -0.08 7.97
CA TYR A 37 6.33 0.06 6.72
C TYR A 37 6.82 -1.28 6.17
N LEU A 38 7.31 -2.19 7.01
CA LEU A 38 7.74 -3.52 6.58
C LEU A 38 6.56 -4.30 5.98
N GLY A 39 5.42 -4.34 6.67
CA GLY A 39 4.24 -5.06 6.18
C GLY A 39 3.70 -4.47 4.86
N TRP A 40 3.73 -3.15 4.71
CA TRP A 40 3.37 -2.50 3.45
C TRP A 40 4.37 -2.81 2.33
N GLN A 41 5.67 -2.82 2.59
CA GLN A 41 6.68 -3.18 1.59
C GLN A 41 6.46 -4.60 1.05
N GLU A 42 6.26 -5.58 1.94
CA GLU A 42 5.97 -6.96 1.55
C GLU A 42 4.69 -7.06 0.72
N SER A 43 3.64 -6.36 1.14
CA SER A 43 2.35 -6.34 0.45
C SER A 43 2.45 -5.70 -0.94
N LEU A 44 3.19 -4.60 -1.07
CA LEU A 44 3.39 -3.91 -2.35
C LEU A 44 4.25 -4.71 -3.33
N ILE A 45 5.25 -5.46 -2.83
CA ILE A 45 6.01 -6.41 -3.64
C ILE A 45 5.09 -7.50 -4.20
N LEU A 46 4.18 -8.04 -3.39
CA LEU A 46 3.21 -9.04 -3.84
C LEU A 46 2.19 -8.45 -4.81
N LEU A 47 1.73 -7.22 -4.57
CA LEU A 47 0.83 -6.51 -5.47
C LEU A 47 1.46 -6.33 -6.85
N ALA A 48 2.71 -5.85 -6.92
CA ALA A 48 3.44 -5.70 -8.17
C ALA A 48 3.51 -7.03 -8.94
N LYS A 49 3.88 -8.13 -8.27
CA LYS A 49 3.89 -9.47 -8.88
C LYS A 49 2.53 -9.91 -9.43
N LEU A 50 1.44 -9.52 -8.76
CA LEU A 50 0.09 -9.88 -9.18
C LEU A 50 -0.37 -9.06 -10.40
N VAL A 51 -0.11 -7.75 -10.41
CA VAL A 51 -0.69 -6.83 -11.40
C VAL A 51 0.20 -6.58 -12.61
N GLU A 52 1.50 -6.83 -12.50
CA GLU A 52 2.47 -6.68 -13.61
C GLU A 52 2.76 -8.00 -14.33
N ALA A 53 2.06 -9.08 -13.98
CA ALA A 53 2.23 -10.37 -14.64
C ALA A 53 1.82 -10.27 -16.13
N GLU A 54 2.73 -10.66 -17.02
CA GLU A 54 2.40 -10.87 -18.43
C GLU A 54 1.59 -12.17 -18.55
N ILE A 55 0.30 -12.04 -18.87
CA ILE A 55 -0.61 -13.17 -19.08
C ILE A 55 -0.75 -13.37 -20.60
N PRO A 56 -0.34 -14.52 -21.17
CA PRO A 56 -0.57 -14.83 -22.57
C PRO A 56 -2.07 -14.87 -22.89
N ASP A 57 -2.44 -14.39 -24.09
CA ASP A 57 -3.81 -14.46 -24.62
C ASP A 57 -4.33 -15.90 -24.80
#